data_AF-A0AAU2FF07-F1
#
_entry.id   AF-A0AAU2FF07-F1
#
_cell.length_a   1.000
_cell.length_b   1.000
_cell.length_c   1.000
_cell.angle_alpha   90.00
_cell.angle_beta   90.00
_cell.angle_gamma   90.00
#
_symmetry.space_group_name_H-M   'P 1'
#
loop_
_entity.id
_entity.type
_entity.pdbx_description
1 polymer ?
#
loop_
_entity_poly.entity_id
_entity_poly.type
_entity_poly.pdbx_seq_one_letter_code
_entity_poly.pdbx_strand_id
1 'polypeptide(L)'
;MPGGDQGGMPSGLPSGMPGASGGSGSASGGLPAFPGGPGAMSGGFGGSSGSALTSDQRKMLNYAVKHSPKARIKLAVSGGAMATNAFILNSDETVIGMGGFMGADDAPSVDQLKKWTGNGELRYVVGSDNAGGGAMTRPGMSQENATDRSEWISKSCTKVAASVYGGSKTSQQKTGSAAPFGASMLYDCAAR
;
A
#
# COMPACT_ATOMS: atom_id res chain seq x y z
N MET A 1 -44.84 5.27 -54.71
CA MET A 1 -45.36 3.98 -54.19
C MET A 1 -44.75 2.86 -55.04
N PRO A 2 -44.40 1.66 -54.54
CA PRO A 2 -44.55 1.03 -53.20
C PRO A 2 -43.17 0.67 -52.57
N GLY A 3 -43.00 0.40 -51.26
CA GLY A 3 -43.40 -0.81 -50.48
C GLY A 3 -42.25 -1.83 -50.50
N GLY A 4 -41.78 -2.50 -49.44
CA GLY A 4 -42.10 -2.61 -48.02
C GLY A 4 -41.40 -3.87 -47.50
N ASP A 5 -40.74 -3.83 -46.34
CA ASP A 5 -40.21 -5.01 -45.64
C ASP A 5 -40.30 -4.71 -44.13
N GLN A 6 -41.34 -5.20 -43.44
CA GLN A 6 -41.34 -6.46 -42.67
C GLN A 6 -40.23 -6.55 -41.61
N GLY A 7 -40.52 -5.99 -40.43
CA GLY A 7 -39.85 -6.32 -39.17
C GLY A 7 -40.90 -6.51 -38.09
N GLY A 8 -41.47 -7.72 -38.02
CA GLY A 8 -42.44 -8.09 -37.00
C GLY A 8 -41.81 -8.11 -35.61
N MET A 9 -42.39 -7.35 -34.68
CA MET A 9 -42.11 -7.46 -33.25
C MET A 9 -43.27 -8.22 -32.59
N PRO A 10 -43.03 -9.39 -31.97
CA PRO A 10 -44.07 -10.11 -31.27
C PRO A 10 -44.50 -9.36 -30.01
N SER A 11 -45.81 -9.16 -29.93
CA SER A 11 -46.57 -8.68 -28.79
C SER A 11 -46.45 -9.64 -27.61
N GLY A 12 -46.26 -9.12 -26.40
CA GLY A 12 -46.38 -9.94 -25.19
C GLY A 12 -45.76 -9.34 -23.94
N LEU A 13 -46.35 -8.28 -23.39
CA LEU A 13 -46.18 -7.93 -21.97
C LEU A 13 -47.57 -7.61 -21.38
N PRO A 14 -48.03 -8.33 -20.34
CA PRO A 14 -49.38 -8.20 -19.82
C PRO A 14 -49.64 -6.87 -19.11
N SER A 15 -50.80 -6.30 -19.42
CA SER A 15 -51.49 -5.24 -18.71
C SER A 15 -51.77 -5.63 -17.25
N GLY A 16 -51.44 -4.76 -16.31
CA GLY A 16 -51.81 -4.97 -14.91
C GLY A 16 -51.24 -3.94 -13.94
N MET A 17 -51.59 -2.67 -14.09
CA MET A 17 -51.38 -1.70 -13.00
C MET A 17 -52.58 -0.73 -12.93
N PRO A 18 -53.46 -0.89 -11.93
CA PRO A 18 -54.58 0.03 -11.70
C PRO A 18 -54.15 1.31 -10.98
N GLY A 19 -54.75 2.43 -11.40
CA GLY A 19 -55.19 3.48 -10.49
C GLY A 19 -54.18 4.55 -10.08
N ALA A 20 -54.00 5.56 -10.92
CA ALA A 20 -53.59 6.89 -10.46
C ALA A 20 -54.85 7.68 -10.06
N SER A 21 -55.10 7.80 -8.75
CA SER A 21 -56.03 8.76 -8.18
C SER A 21 -55.34 9.46 -7.01
N GLY A 22 -55.37 10.79 -7.04
CA GLY A 22 -54.61 11.65 -6.14
C GLY A 22 -54.98 11.54 -4.67
N GLY A 23 -54.08 12.07 -3.85
CA GLY A 23 -54.29 12.27 -2.42
C GLY A 23 -53.13 13.05 -1.83
N SER A 24 -53.32 14.35 -1.65
CA SER A 24 -52.51 15.16 -0.75
C SER A 24 -52.67 14.63 0.67
N GLY A 25 -51.57 14.27 1.32
CA GLY A 25 -51.57 13.87 2.72
C GLY A 25 -50.18 14.00 3.31
N SER A 26 -50.01 14.96 4.22
CA SER A 26 -48.86 15.02 5.13
C SER A 26 -48.77 13.72 5.90
N ALA A 27 -47.67 13.00 5.75
CA ALA A 27 -47.25 11.98 6.69
C ALA A 27 -45.72 11.89 6.68
N SER A 28 -45.15 12.21 7.82
CA SER A 28 -43.86 11.75 8.32
C SER A 28 -43.58 10.31 7.88
N GLY A 29 -42.78 10.16 6.82
CA GLY A 29 -42.36 8.88 6.26
C GLY A 29 -40.92 8.60 6.64
N GLY A 30 -40.73 7.76 7.65
CA GLY A 30 -39.44 7.17 7.99
C GLY A 30 -38.86 6.43 6.78
N LEU A 31 -37.62 6.77 6.46
CA LEU A 31 -36.80 6.14 5.45
C LEU A 31 -36.56 4.68 5.87
N PRO A 32 -36.51 3.70 4.95
CA PRO A 32 -36.17 2.32 5.29
C PRO A 32 -34.80 2.29 5.99
N ALA A 33 -34.78 1.77 7.22
CA ALA A 33 -33.57 1.58 7.99
C ALA A 33 -32.70 0.49 7.34
N PHE A 34 -31.70 0.90 6.56
CA PHE A 34 -30.52 0.07 6.34
C PHE A 34 -29.73 -0.01 7.66
N PRO A 35 -29.21 -1.17 8.08
CA PRO A 35 -28.36 -1.25 9.25
C PRO A 35 -27.04 -0.51 8.98
N GLY A 36 -27.00 0.75 9.40
CA GLY A 36 -25.89 1.67 9.19
C GLY A 36 -26.34 3.11 9.35
N GLY A 37 -26.60 3.53 10.60
CA GLY A 37 -27.04 4.88 10.92
C GLY A 37 -26.02 5.97 10.53
N PRO A 38 -26.40 7.26 10.60
CA PRO A 38 -25.54 8.40 10.29
C PRO A 38 -24.53 8.63 11.43
N GLY A 39 -23.61 7.68 11.57
CA GLY A 39 -22.30 7.90 12.13
C GLY A 39 -21.36 7.81 10.94
N ALA A 40 -20.87 8.96 10.49
CA ALA A 40 -19.78 9.03 9.54
C ALA A 40 -18.67 8.10 10.03
N MET A 41 -18.56 6.92 9.41
CA MET A 41 -17.34 6.16 9.50
C MET A 41 -16.29 7.02 8.83
N SER A 42 -15.52 7.71 9.68
CA SER A 42 -14.12 8.01 9.48
C SER A 42 -13.32 6.71 9.29
N GLY A 43 -13.77 5.82 8.41
CA GLY A 43 -12.97 4.79 7.79
C GLY A 43 -12.21 5.44 6.63
N GLY A 44 -11.49 6.52 6.94
CA GLY A 44 -10.56 7.10 6.02
C GLY A 44 -9.65 5.98 5.58
N PHE A 45 -9.60 5.77 4.26
CA PHE A 45 -8.54 5.04 3.59
C PHE A 45 -7.24 5.82 3.89
N GLY A 46 -6.74 5.67 5.12
CA GLY A 46 -5.65 6.41 5.72
C GLY A 46 -4.33 5.88 5.20
N GLY A 47 -4.18 5.86 3.87
CA GLY A 47 -2.87 6.12 3.32
C GLY A 47 -2.48 7.50 3.85
N SER A 48 -1.43 7.57 4.67
CA SER A 48 -0.80 8.82 5.05
C SER A 48 -0.53 9.60 3.76
N SER A 49 -1.45 10.49 3.40
CA SER A 49 -1.30 11.43 2.30
C SER A 49 -0.20 12.39 2.74
N GLY A 50 1.04 12.13 2.33
CA GLY A 50 2.18 13.01 2.56
C GLY A 50 2.47 13.36 4.02
N SER A 51 2.01 12.56 4.98
CA SER A 51 2.26 12.83 6.39
C SER A 51 3.77 12.82 6.66
N ALA A 52 4.19 13.73 7.54
CA ALA A 52 5.59 13.86 7.94
C ALA A 52 6.16 12.49 8.37
N LEU A 53 7.46 12.29 8.14
CA LEU A 53 8.17 11.11 8.62
C LEU A 53 7.95 10.93 10.13
N THR A 54 7.63 9.70 10.53
CA THR A 54 7.65 9.35 11.96
C THR A 54 9.06 9.52 12.51
N SER A 55 9.17 9.66 13.85
CA SER A 55 10.48 9.77 14.51
C SER A 55 11.41 8.61 14.12
N ASP A 56 10.89 7.38 14.09
CA ASP A 56 11.69 6.20 13.75
C ASP A 56 12.05 6.14 12.26
N GLN A 57 11.15 6.52 11.35
CA GLN A 57 11.47 6.62 9.92
C GLN A 57 12.58 7.65 9.65
N ARG A 58 12.49 8.82 10.29
CA ARG A 58 13.53 9.86 10.18
C ARG A 58 14.88 9.35 10.68
N LYS A 59 14.90 8.62 11.80
CA LYS A 59 16.13 8.02 12.34
C LYS A 59 16.71 6.95 11.42
N MET A 60 15.89 6.09 10.85
CA MET A 60 16.33 5.09 9.85
C MET A 60 16.97 5.76 8.64
N LEU A 61 16.33 6.80 8.09
CA LEU A 61 16.87 7.55 6.96
C LEU A 61 18.19 8.25 7.30
N ASN A 62 18.24 8.98 8.42
CA ASN A 62 19.47 9.66 8.86
C ASN A 62 20.62 8.68 9.09
N TYR A 63 20.33 7.50 9.65
CA TYR A 63 21.30 6.44 9.82
C TYR A 63 21.83 5.97 8.46
N ALA A 64 20.92 5.71 7.50
CA ALA A 64 21.30 5.26 6.18
C ALA A 64 22.18 6.28 5.43
N VAL A 65 21.84 7.57 5.50
CA VAL A 65 22.63 8.68 4.92
C VAL A 65 24.03 8.72 5.53
N LYS A 66 24.12 8.71 6.87
CA LYS A 66 25.38 8.80 7.60
C LYS A 66 26.32 7.62 7.31
N HIS A 67 25.77 6.42 7.19
CA HIS A 67 26.56 5.20 7.04
C HIS A 67 26.74 4.75 5.58
N SER A 68 26.12 5.45 4.62
CA SER A 68 26.30 5.25 3.17
C SER A 68 26.46 6.56 2.40
N PRO A 69 27.47 7.38 2.72
CA PRO A 69 27.61 8.71 2.11
C PRO A 69 27.81 8.65 0.58
N LYS A 70 28.48 7.60 0.09
CA LYS A 70 28.78 7.41 -1.34
C LYS A 70 27.68 6.68 -2.13
N ALA A 71 26.71 6.07 -1.45
CA ALA A 71 25.61 5.38 -2.13
C ALA A 71 24.70 6.41 -2.80
N ARG A 72 24.36 6.18 -4.07
CA ARG A 72 23.44 7.06 -4.81
C ARG A 72 21.98 6.84 -4.41
N ILE A 73 21.64 5.66 -3.90
CA ILE A 73 20.34 5.36 -3.28
C ILE A 73 20.58 5.24 -1.78
N LYS A 74 19.99 6.14 -1.00
CA LYS A 74 20.17 6.15 0.46
C LYS A 74 19.37 5.07 1.15
N LEU A 75 18.16 4.83 0.68
CA LEU A 75 17.24 3.88 1.30
C LEU A 75 16.34 3.26 0.25
N ALA A 76 16.13 1.94 0.34
CA ALA A 76 15.06 1.26 -0.38
C ALA A 76 13.99 0.80 0.62
N VAL A 77 12.72 0.97 0.30
CA VAL A 77 11.60 0.68 1.22
C VAL A 77 10.65 -0.32 0.58
N SER A 78 10.41 -1.45 1.24
CA SER A 78 9.45 -2.44 0.77
C SER A 78 8.00 -1.96 0.99
N GLY A 79 7.08 -2.35 0.10
CA GLY A 79 5.66 -1.95 0.16
C GLY A 79 5.27 -0.86 -0.84
N GLY A 80 6.11 -0.61 -1.83
CA GLY A 80 5.82 0.26 -2.97
C GLY A 80 5.71 1.74 -2.61
N ALA A 81 5.07 2.50 -3.49
CA ALA A 81 4.84 3.94 -3.32
C ALA A 81 4.09 4.25 -2.03
N MET A 82 3.15 3.39 -1.63
CA MET A 82 2.35 3.57 -0.41
C MET A 82 3.21 3.57 0.87
N ALA A 83 4.23 2.71 0.95
CA ALA A 83 5.14 2.68 2.11
C ALA A 83 6.24 3.74 2.05
N THR A 84 6.55 4.23 0.84
CA THR A 84 7.73 5.08 0.59
C THR A 84 7.38 6.57 0.52
N ASN A 85 6.11 6.93 0.31
CA ASN A 85 5.67 8.30 0.04
C ASN A 85 6.19 9.33 1.07
N ALA A 86 6.18 9.01 2.37
CA ALA A 86 6.58 9.92 3.43
C ALA A 86 8.08 10.25 3.35
N PHE A 87 8.91 9.29 2.93
CA PHE A 87 10.34 9.52 2.72
C PHE A 87 10.57 10.43 1.52
N ILE A 88 9.94 10.12 0.38
CA ILE A 88 10.11 10.88 -0.87
C ILE A 88 9.62 12.32 -0.72
N LEU A 89 8.51 12.54 -0.02
CA LEU A 89 7.91 13.87 0.11
C LEU A 89 8.55 14.74 1.21
N ASN A 90 9.27 14.14 2.17
CA ASN A 90 9.79 14.86 3.35
C ASN A 90 11.31 14.74 3.49
N SER A 91 12.01 14.47 2.40
CA SER A 91 13.48 14.40 2.35
C SER A 91 13.99 14.72 0.95
N ASP A 92 15.19 15.31 0.88
CA ASP A 92 15.94 15.50 -0.37
C ASP A 92 16.78 14.27 -0.76
N GLU A 93 16.74 13.21 0.05
CA GLU A 93 17.54 12.01 -0.19
C GLU A 93 16.90 11.11 -1.25
N THR A 94 17.74 10.43 -2.02
CA THR A 94 17.26 9.44 -2.99
C THR A 94 16.76 8.20 -2.27
N VAL A 95 15.44 8.10 -2.12
CA VAL A 95 14.73 6.95 -1.54
C VAL A 95 13.87 6.28 -2.60
N ILE A 96 13.97 4.95 -2.71
CA ILE A 96 13.21 4.18 -3.68
C ILE A 96 12.17 3.29 -2.99
N GLY A 97 10.98 3.21 -3.58
CA GLY A 97 9.95 2.27 -3.16
C GLY A 97 10.03 0.99 -3.98
N MET A 98 9.98 -0.16 -3.30
CA MET A 98 10.04 -1.46 -3.95
C MET A 98 8.64 -2.03 -4.13
N GLY A 99 8.25 -2.20 -5.39
CA GLY A 99 7.09 -2.96 -5.85
C GLY A 99 5.89 -2.14 -6.33
N GLY A 100 6.09 -1.14 -7.20
CA GLY A 100 4.95 -0.41 -7.76
C GLY A 100 4.14 0.35 -6.70
N PHE A 101 2.82 0.45 -6.85
CA PHE A 101 1.99 1.17 -5.88
C PHE A 101 1.84 0.42 -4.54
N MET A 102 1.59 -0.89 -4.59
CA MET A 102 1.23 -1.72 -3.43
C MET A 102 2.32 -2.69 -2.96
N GLY A 103 3.47 -2.73 -3.62
CA GLY A 103 4.57 -3.65 -3.32
C GLY A 103 4.67 -4.89 -4.21
N ALA A 104 3.77 -5.11 -5.18
CA ALA A 104 3.70 -6.35 -5.96
C ALA A 104 4.61 -6.40 -7.20
N ASP A 105 4.90 -5.26 -7.82
CA ASP A 105 5.64 -5.21 -9.09
C ASP A 105 7.08 -5.73 -8.92
N ASP A 106 7.67 -6.25 -10.01
CA ASP A 106 9.09 -6.63 -10.04
C ASP A 106 10.01 -5.41 -10.25
N ALA A 107 9.94 -4.45 -9.32
CA ALA A 107 10.67 -3.19 -9.43
C ALA A 107 11.09 -2.63 -8.05
N PRO A 108 12.40 -2.54 -7.75
CA PRO A 108 13.48 -3.26 -8.41
C PRO A 108 13.29 -4.77 -8.26
N SER A 109 13.85 -5.54 -9.19
CA SER A 109 13.97 -6.98 -9.04
C SER A 109 15.05 -7.36 -8.04
N VAL A 110 15.05 -8.62 -7.61
CA VAL A 110 16.09 -9.17 -6.73
C VAL A 110 17.48 -9.01 -7.36
N ASP A 111 17.63 -9.25 -8.65
CA ASP A 111 18.93 -9.10 -9.33
C ASP A 111 19.36 -7.64 -9.43
N GLN A 112 18.41 -6.72 -9.58
CA GLN A 112 18.69 -5.29 -9.54
C GLN A 112 19.16 -4.85 -8.14
N LEU A 113 18.56 -5.40 -7.08
CA LEU A 113 19.00 -5.16 -5.70
C LEU A 113 20.41 -5.70 -5.46
N LYS A 114 20.71 -6.94 -5.88
CA LYS A 114 22.06 -7.53 -5.79
C LYS A 114 23.09 -6.67 -6.51
N LYS A 115 22.76 -6.16 -7.70
CA LYS A 115 23.66 -5.28 -8.46
C LYS A 115 23.93 -3.98 -7.71
N TRP A 116 22.89 -3.31 -7.20
CA TRP A 116 23.07 -2.06 -6.47
C TRP A 116 23.82 -2.24 -5.16
N THR A 117 23.59 -3.33 -4.43
CA THR A 117 24.33 -3.60 -3.19
C THR A 117 25.77 -4.01 -3.46
N GLY A 118 26.00 -4.85 -4.48
CA GLY A 118 27.35 -5.24 -4.93
C GLY A 118 28.19 -4.05 -5.39
N ASN A 119 27.58 -3.09 -6.07
CA ASN A 119 28.26 -1.87 -6.54
C ASN A 119 28.40 -0.77 -5.47
N GLY A 120 27.83 -0.97 -4.28
CA GLY A 120 27.75 0.07 -3.24
C GLY A 120 26.83 1.25 -3.59
N GLU A 121 25.94 1.08 -4.57
CA GLU A 121 24.93 2.07 -4.97
C GLU A 121 23.76 2.12 -3.98
N LEU A 122 23.53 1.03 -3.25
CA LEU A 122 22.52 0.86 -2.19
C LEU A 122 23.15 0.06 -1.05
N ARG A 123 22.84 0.40 0.20
CA ARG A 123 23.26 -0.39 1.37
C ARG A 123 22.12 -0.72 2.31
N TYR A 124 21.21 0.22 2.55
CA TYR A 124 20.18 0.07 3.56
C TYR A 124 18.80 -0.14 2.96
N VAL A 125 18.08 -1.12 3.50
CA VAL A 125 16.73 -1.47 3.07
C VAL A 125 15.79 -1.49 4.28
N VAL A 126 14.63 -0.87 4.15
CA VAL A 126 13.51 -1.02 5.08
C VAL A 126 12.62 -2.14 4.57
N GLY A 127 12.45 -3.19 5.35
CA GLY A 127 11.60 -4.34 5.04
C GLY A 127 10.74 -4.77 6.22
N SER A 128 10.10 -5.93 6.12
CA SER A 128 9.34 -6.55 7.22
C SER A 128 9.68 -8.03 7.32
N ASP A 129 9.49 -8.62 8.50
CA ASP A 129 9.72 -10.06 8.71
C ASP A 129 8.57 -10.94 8.16
N ASN A 130 7.48 -10.34 7.64
CA ASN A 130 6.33 -11.07 7.13
C ASN A 130 6.55 -11.52 5.67
N ALA A 131 6.02 -12.71 5.33
CA ALA A 131 5.90 -13.13 3.93
C ALA A 131 5.13 -12.06 3.13
N GLY A 132 5.72 -11.59 2.02
CA GLY A 132 5.18 -10.50 1.21
C GLY A 132 5.78 -9.11 1.46
N GLY A 133 6.74 -8.95 2.39
CA GLY A 133 7.64 -7.80 2.35
C GLY A 133 7.01 -6.43 2.49
N GLY A 134 5.97 -6.27 3.30
CA GLY A 134 5.27 -5.00 3.42
C GLY A 134 4.41 -4.62 2.20
N ALA A 135 4.30 -5.49 1.20
CA ALA A 135 3.29 -5.34 0.17
C ALA A 135 1.89 -5.58 0.74
N MET A 136 0.92 -4.81 0.26
CA MET A 136 -0.46 -4.94 0.70
C MET A 136 -1.12 -6.10 -0.03
N THR A 137 -1.50 -7.14 0.72
CA THR A 137 -2.17 -8.32 0.17
C THR A 137 -3.65 -8.04 -0.13
N ARG A 138 -4.09 -8.41 -1.34
CA ARG A 138 -5.52 -8.46 -1.71
C ARG A 138 -5.82 -9.83 -2.35
N PRO A 139 -7.02 -10.40 -2.13
CA PRO A 139 -7.44 -11.62 -2.82
C PRO A 139 -7.30 -11.47 -4.34
N GLY A 140 -6.66 -12.45 -4.98
CA GLY A 140 -6.42 -12.45 -6.43
C GLY A 140 -5.22 -11.64 -6.91
N MET A 141 -4.44 -11.02 -6.02
CA MET A 141 -3.22 -10.29 -6.37
C MET A 141 -1.98 -11.14 -6.05
N SER A 142 -1.10 -11.37 -7.04
CA SER A 142 0.17 -12.05 -6.81
C SER A 142 1.14 -11.17 -6.03
N GLN A 143 1.90 -11.79 -5.11
CA GLN A 143 2.91 -11.14 -4.27
C GLN A 143 4.25 -11.88 -4.32
N GLU A 144 4.47 -12.63 -5.40
CA GLU A 144 5.66 -13.46 -5.60
C GLU A 144 6.93 -12.61 -5.56
N ASN A 145 7.00 -11.53 -6.36
CA ASN A 145 8.17 -10.63 -6.37
C ASN A 145 8.44 -9.98 -5.00
N ALA A 146 7.38 -9.62 -4.26
CA ALA A 146 7.52 -9.06 -2.92
C ALA A 146 8.07 -10.08 -1.92
N THR A 147 7.65 -11.33 -2.08
CA THR A 147 8.12 -12.47 -1.28
C THR A 147 9.59 -12.77 -1.59
N ASP A 148 9.95 -12.87 -2.87
CA ASP A 148 11.32 -13.13 -3.33
C ASP A 148 12.30 -12.06 -2.83
N ARG A 149 11.91 -10.77 -2.90
CA ARG A 149 12.71 -9.69 -2.32
C ARG A 149 12.91 -9.86 -0.82
N SER A 150 11.86 -10.20 -0.09
CA SER A 150 11.92 -10.34 1.38
C SER A 150 12.79 -11.52 1.80
N GLU A 151 12.67 -12.63 1.09
CA GLU A 151 13.55 -13.78 1.27
C GLU A 151 14.99 -13.44 0.96
N TRP A 152 15.26 -12.74 -0.14
CA TRP A 152 16.60 -12.33 -0.48
C TRP A 152 17.19 -11.37 0.56
N ILE A 153 16.42 -10.36 1.02
CA ILE A 153 16.84 -9.41 2.05
C ILE A 153 17.17 -10.15 3.35
N SER A 154 16.29 -11.05 3.80
CA SER A 154 16.49 -11.79 5.06
C SER A 154 17.69 -12.74 5.01
N LYS A 155 17.97 -13.34 3.85
CA LYS A 155 19.12 -14.25 3.65
C LYS A 155 20.45 -13.50 3.45
N SER A 156 20.42 -12.34 2.77
CA SER A 156 21.64 -11.65 2.32
C SER A 156 22.03 -10.46 3.18
N CYS A 157 21.07 -9.87 3.90
CA CYS A 157 21.28 -8.66 4.69
C CYS A 157 21.23 -8.95 6.19
N THR A 158 21.79 -8.05 6.98
CA THR A 158 21.82 -8.14 8.44
C THR A 158 20.84 -7.16 9.05
N LYS A 159 19.98 -7.63 9.95
CA LYS A 159 19.02 -6.76 10.65
C LYS A 159 19.76 -5.76 11.55
N VAL A 160 19.43 -4.47 11.41
CA VAL A 160 19.97 -3.41 12.25
C VAL A 160 19.05 -3.22 13.44
N ALA A 161 19.58 -3.37 14.65
CA ALA A 161 18.79 -3.19 15.87
C ALA A 161 18.34 -1.73 16.03
N ALA A 162 17.10 -1.53 16.50
CA ALA A 162 16.51 -0.19 16.67
C ALA A 162 17.38 0.75 17.51
N SER A 163 18.02 0.22 18.55
CA SER A 163 18.93 0.97 19.41
C SER A 163 20.13 1.57 18.67
N VAL A 164 20.58 0.96 17.56
CA VAL A 164 21.75 1.42 16.79
C VAL A 164 21.45 2.73 16.05
N TYR A 165 20.21 2.92 15.58
CA TYR A 165 19.77 4.17 14.97
C TYR A 165 18.95 5.06 15.93
N GLY A 166 18.88 4.71 17.21
CA GLY A 166 18.12 5.45 18.23
C GLY A 166 16.60 5.30 18.12
N GLY A 167 16.12 4.30 17.38
CA GLY A 167 14.71 3.98 17.23
C GLY A 167 14.13 3.28 18.46
N SER A 168 12.81 3.31 18.56
CA SER A 168 12.07 2.65 19.65
C SER A 168 11.93 1.15 19.39
N LYS A 169 11.97 0.32 20.45
CA LYS A 169 11.67 -1.14 20.33
C LYS A 169 10.22 -1.40 19.92
N THR A 170 9.35 -0.41 20.03
CA THR A 170 7.89 -0.51 19.81
C THR A 170 7.50 -0.76 18.36
N SER A 171 8.41 -0.61 17.39
CA SER A 171 8.15 -1.12 16.03
C SER A 171 7.96 -2.64 16.01
N GLN A 172 8.32 -3.38 17.08
CA GLN A 172 8.21 -4.84 17.16
C GLN A 172 6.93 -5.39 17.82
N GLN A 173 6.06 -4.61 18.49
CA GLN A 173 4.88 -5.22 19.13
C GLN A 173 3.75 -4.23 19.50
N LYS A 174 2.54 -4.62 19.08
CA LYS A 174 1.19 -4.19 19.51
C LYS A 174 0.67 -2.82 19.01
N THR A 175 0.12 -2.82 17.80
CA THR A 175 -1.16 -2.14 17.54
C THR A 175 -2.18 -3.21 17.18
N GLY A 176 -3.17 -3.41 18.06
CA GLY A 176 -4.36 -4.24 17.84
C GLY A 176 -5.33 -3.63 16.83
N SER A 177 -4.80 -3.19 15.70
CA SER A 177 -5.49 -2.71 14.52
C SER A 177 -4.54 -3.00 13.39
N ALA A 178 -4.99 -3.75 12.38
CA ALA A 178 -4.20 -4.12 11.22
C ALA A 178 -3.68 -2.86 10.54
N ALA A 179 -2.49 -2.41 10.93
CA ALA A 179 -1.74 -1.44 10.16
C ALA A 179 -1.45 -2.16 8.83
N PRO A 180 -1.91 -1.63 7.69
CA PRO A 180 -1.74 -2.31 6.40
C PRO A 180 -0.26 -2.51 6.02
N PHE A 181 0.65 -1.87 6.76
CA PHE A 181 2.09 -2.00 6.66
C PHE A 181 2.58 -2.58 7.99
N GLY A 182 3.04 -3.83 7.98
CA GLY A 182 3.58 -4.48 9.17
C GLY A 182 4.75 -3.71 9.79
N ALA A 183 5.22 -4.18 10.94
CA ALA A 183 6.42 -3.70 11.62
C ALA A 183 7.61 -3.57 10.64
N SER A 184 8.03 -2.34 10.36
CA SER A 184 9.14 -2.06 9.45
C SER A 184 10.48 -2.13 10.19
N MET A 185 11.46 -2.78 9.58
CA MET A 185 12.80 -3.02 10.12
C MET A 185 13.86 -2.55 9.13
N LEU A 186 14.99 -2.06 9.63
CA LEU A 186 16.15 -1.69 8.82
C LEU A 186 17.11 -2.87 8.65
N TYR A 187 17.58 -3.09 7.42
CA TYR A 187 18.56 -4.12 7.06
C TYR A 187 19.80 -3.47 6.43
N ASP A 188 20.98 -3.95 6.82
CA ASP A 188 22.28 -3.62 6.21
C ASP A 188 22.65 -4.70 5.19
N CYS A 189 22.66 -4.32 3.92
CA CYS A 189 22.91 -5.17 2.77
C CYS A 189 24.27 -4.88 2.11
N ALA A 190 25.26 -4.35 2.86
CA ALA A 190 26.59 -4.12 2.32
C ALA A 190 27.18 -5.39 1.67
N ALA A 191 27.85 -5.21 0.52
CA ALA A 191 28.60 -6.29 -0.12
C ALA A 191 29.63 -6.85 0.87
N ARG A 192 29.65 -8.18 0.99
CA ARG A 192 30.57 -8.93 1.86
C ARG A 192 31.78 -9.40 1.08
#